data_AF-A0A412K9U2-F1
#
_entry.id   AF-A0A412K9U2-F1
#
_cell.length_a   1.000
_cell.length_b   1.000
_cell.length_c   1.000
_cell.angle_alpha   90.00
_cell.angle_beta   90.00
_cell.angle_gamma   90.00
#
_symmetry.space_group_name_H-M   'P 1'
#
loop_
_entity.id
_entity.type
_entity.pdbx_description
1 polymer ?
#
loop_
_entity_poly.entity_id
_entity_poly.type
_entity_poly.pdbx_seq_one_letter_code
_entity_poly.pdbx_strand_id
1 'polypeptide(L)'
;MANISFIVKQKLESAIKILCRDFSSHVKRPGKDFSRNRKLPFEEVIRFLLPLQGQCMDQELFRHFSKKPLLFSTDYSGIPHSSAMIQARQKLSDSAMPALFHSFTET
;
A
#
# COMPACT_ATOMS: atom_id res chain seq x y z
N MET A 1 -22.63 -7.21 -20.80
CA MET A 1 -21.81 -5.98 -20.75
C MET A 1 -20.60 -6.24 -19.86
N ALA A 2 -19.39 -5.91 -20.32
CA ALA A 2 -18.20 -6.07 -19.49
C ALA A 2 -18.28 -5.10 -18.29
N ASN A 3 -18.05 -5.60 -17.07
CA ASN A 3 -17.99 -4.76 -15.88
C ASN A 3 -16.63 -4.03 -15.87
N ILE A 4 -16.60 -2.83 -16.45
CA ILE A 4 -15.37 -2.04 -16.62
C ILE A 4 -14.71 -1.77 -15.26
N SER A 5 -15.48 -1.47 -14.22
CA SER A 5 -14.91 -1.20 -12.88
C SER A 5 -14.21 -2.43 -12.30
N PHE A 6 -14.77 -3.62 -12.52
CA PHE A 6 -14.12 -4.88 -12.15
C PHE A 6 -12.82 -5.09 -12.91
N ILE A 7 -12.81 -4.87 -14.24
CA ILE A 7 -11.61 -5.04 -15.07
C ILE A 7 -10.50 -4.08 -14.64
N VAL A 8 -10.82 -2.80 -14.44
CA VAL A 8 -9.87 -1.79 -13.98
C VAL A 8 -9.29 -2.16 -12.61
N LYS A 9 -10.14 -2.61 -11.68
CA LYS A 9 -9.68 -3.08 -10.37
C LYS A 9 -8.74 -4.29 -10.49
N GLN A 10 -9.04 -5.26 -11.35
CA GLN A 10 -8.16 -6.42 -11.58
C GLN A 10 -6.82 -6.04 -12.19
N LYS A 11 -6.80 -5.07 -13.12
CA LYS A 11 -5.54 -4.50 -13.65
C LYS A 11 -4.70 -3.88 -12.54
N LEU A 12 -5.31 -3.06 -11.68
CA LEU A 12 -4.61 -2.43 -10.55
C LEU A 12 -4.07 -3.47 -9.56
N GLU A 13 -4.86 -4.46 -9.18
CA GLU A 13 -4.42 -5.55 -8.31
C GLU A 13 -3.27 -6.36 -8.92
N SER A 14 -3.27 -6.55 -10.24
CA SER A 14 -2.19 -7.23 -10.96
C SER A 14 -0.91 -6.39 -10.97
N ALA A 15 -1.01 -5.09 -11.23
CA ALA A 15 0.12 -4.16 -11.20
C ALA A 15 0.76 -4.07 -9.80
N ILE A 16 -0.06 -4.03 -8.73
CA ILE A 16 0.44 -4.08 -7.35
C ILE A 16 1.21 -5.39 -7.10
N LYS A 17 0.70 -6.53 -7.56
CA LYS A 17 1.40 -7.83 -7.40
C LYS A 17 2.72 -7.88 -8.16
N ILE A 18 2.78 -7.32 -9.37
CA ILE A 18 4.02 -7.23 -10.16
C ILE A 18 5.05 -6.38 -9.40
N LEU A 19 4.65 -5.19 -8.94
CA LEU A 19 5.50 -4.30 -8.15
C LEU A 19 6.02 -4.98 -6.87
N CYS A 20 5.16 -5.73 -6.17
CA CYS A 20 5.53 -6.39 -4.92
C CYS A 20 6.51 -7.55 -5.12
N ARG A 21 6.50 -8.21 -6.29
CA ARG A 21 7.48 -9.28 -6.62
C ARG A 21 8.89 -8.72 -6.76
N ASP A 22 9.03 -7.49 -7.24
CA ASP A 22 10.31 -6.79 -7.41
C ASP A 22 10.46 -5.59 -6.45
N PHE A 23 9.87 -5.69 -5.24
CA PHE A 23 9.86 -4.55 -4.31
C PHE A 23 11.28 -4.07 -3.95
N SER A 24 12.28 -4.96 -4.01
CA SER A 24 13.67 -4.64 -3.69
C SER A 24 14.26 -3.58 -4.63
N SER A 25 13.81 -3.50 -5.87
CA SER A 25 14.20 -2.47 -6.85
C SER A 25 13.51 -1.13 -6.59
N HIS A 26 12.48 -1.12 -5.74
CA HIS A 26 11.61 0.02 -5.49
C HIS A 26 11.76 0.60 -4.06
N VAL A 27 12.82 0.23 -3.35
CA VAL A 27 13.14 0.73 -1.99
C VAL A 27 14.49 1.42 -1.95
N LYS A 28 14.70 2.32 -0.99
CA LYS A 28 15.97 3.07 -0.86
C LYS A 28 17.14 2.21 -0.41
N ARG A 29 16.90 1.20 0.43
CA ARG A 29 17.95 0.27 0.91
C ARG A 29 17.53 -1.19 0.66
N PRO A 30 17.83 -1.72 -0.53
CA PRO A 30 17.61 -3.13 -0.86
C PRO A 30 18.19 -4.07 0.22
N GLY A 31 17.49 -5.15 0.53
CA GLY A 31 17.88 -6.11 1.58
C GLY A 31 17.65 -5.64 3.04
N LYS A 32 17.42 -4.35 3.28
CA LYS A 32 17.17 -3.80 4.62
C LYS A 32 15.74 -3.27 4.78
N ASP A 33 15.28 -2.46 3.85
CA ASP A 33 13.95 -1.89 3.91
C ASP A 33 12.91 -2.97 3.57
N PHE A 34 11.86 -3.06 4.40
CA PHE A 34 10.79 -4.06 4.31
C PHE A 34 11.22 -5.54 4.39
N SER A 35 12.48 -5.86 4.70
CA SER A 35 12.95 -7.24 4.85
C SER A 35 12.38 -7.97 6.07
N ARG A 36 11.82 -7.23 7.03
CA ARG A 36 11.17 -7.78 8.23
C ARG A 36 9.65 -7.72 8.11
N ASN A 37 9.00 -8.82 8.48
CA ASN A 37 7.55 -8.85 8.59
C ASN A 37 7.07 -7.97 9.76
N ARG A 38 6.51 -6.80 9.44
CA ARG A 38 5.98 -5.79 10.38
C ARG A 38 4.55 -5.42 9.97
N LYS A 39 3.83 -4.65 10.79
CA LYS A 39 2.46 -4.18 10.49
C LYS A 39 2.32 -3.39 9.17
N LEU A 40 3.42 -2.85 8.66
CA LEU A 40 3.50 -2.07 7.42
C LEU A 40 4.49 -2.73 6.43
N PRO A 41 4.13 -3.90 5.84
CA PRO A 41 4.88 -4.45 4.74
C PRO A 41 4.77 -3.53 3.51
N PHE A 42 5.65 -3.74 2.53
CA PHE A 42 5.71 -2.91 1.31
C PHE A 42 4.34 -2.78 0.63
N GLU A 43 3.66 -3.90 0.40
CA GLU A 43 2.34 -3.93 -0.23
C GLU A 43 1.30 -3.12 0.54
N GLU A 44 1.30 -3.19 1.87
CA GLU A 44 0.34 -2.45 2.70
C GLU A 44 0.56 -0.94 2.60
N VAL A 45 1.82 -0.50 2.52
CA VAL A 45 2.13 0.92 2.30
C VAL A 45 1.62 1.37 0.94
N ILE A 46 1.83 0.59 -0.12
CA ILE A 46 1.31 0.92 -1.46
C ILE A 46 -0.22 0.99 -1.45
N ARG A 47 -0.89 -0.02 -0.87
CA ARG A 47 -2.35 -0.07 -0.74
C ARG A 47 -2.91 1.09 0.07
N PHE A 48 -2.19 1.56 1.08
CA PHE A 48 -2.56 2.71 1.89
C PHE A 48 -2.44 4.03 1.13
N LEU A 49 -1.40 4.19 0.29
CA LEU A 49 -1.13 5.44 -0.43
C LEU A 49 -2.14 5.73 -1.55
N LEU A 50 -2.66 4.69 -2.22
CA LEU A 50 -3.54 4.82 -3.39
C LEU A 50 -4.87 5.57 -3.11
N PRO A 51 -5.60 5.30 -2.01
CA PRO A 51 -6.89 5.94 -1.75
C PRO A 51 -6.80 7.23 -0.92
N LEU A 52 -5.61 7.79 -0.67
CA LEU A 52 -5.46 9.00 0.15
C LEU A 52 -6.25 10.17 -0.44
N GLN A 53 -6.95 10.91 0.42
CA GLN A 53 -7.82 12.03 0.05
C GLN A 53 -7.36 13.37 0.66
N GLY A 54 -6.16 13.42 1.22
CA GLY A 54 -5.61 14.63 1.82
C GLY A 54 -6.19 14.97 3.21
N GLN A 55 -6.87 14.03 3.86
CA GLN A 55 -7.29 14.17 5.26
C GLN A 55 -6.09 14.01 6.20
N CYS A 56 -6.29 14.22 7.50
CA CYS A 56 -5.21 13.98 8.45
C CYS A 56 -4.81 12.49 8.48
N MET A 57 -3.53 12.24 8.72
CA MET A 57 -2.95 10.88 8.64
C MET A 57 -3.66 9.89 9.57
N ASP A 58 -4.05 10.30 10.77
CA ASP A 58 -4.74 9.42 11.72
C ASP A 58 -6.14 9.01 11.23
N GLN A 59 -6.89 9.91 10.58
CA GLN A 59 -8.18 9.58 9.97
C GLN A 59 -8.01 8.64 8.78
N GLU A 60 -6.99 8.85 7.96
CA GLU A 60 -6.68 7.96 6.83
C GLU A 60 -6.28 6.57 7.31
N LEU A 61 -5.44 6.48 8.34
CA LEU A 61 -5.02 5.23 8.98
C LEU A 61 -6.22 4.49 9.57
N PHE A 62 -7.06 5.20 10.33
CA PHE A 62 -8.28 4.61 10.87
C PHE A 62 -9.17 4.07 9.75
N ARG A 63 -9.42 4.87 8.71
CA ARG A 63 -10.29 4.47 7.59
C ARG A 63 -9.76 3.25 6.83
N HIS A 64 -8.44 3.15 6.64
CA HIS A 64 -7.81 2.06 5.91
C HIS A 64 -7.79 0.76 6.72
N PHE A 65 -7.36 0.84 7.99
CA PHE A 65 -7.17 -0.35 8.83
C PHE A 65 -8.47 -0.83 9.50
N SER A 66 -9.45 0.05 9.75
CA SER A 66 -10.76 -0.33 10.31
C SER A 66 -11.71 -1.00 9.31
N LYS A 67 -11.42 -0.93 7.99
CA LYS A 67 -12.20 -1.61 6.94
C LYS A 67 -11.79 -3.07 6.74
N LYS A 68 -10.71 -3.54 7.38
CA LYS A 68 -10.37 -4.96 7.37
C LYS A 68 -11.41 -5.70 8.21
N PRO A 69 -11.96 -6.84 7.76
CA PRO A 69 -13.04 -7.55 8.45
C PRO A 69 -12.47 -8.22 9.71
N LEU A 70 -12.23 -7.43 10.75
CA LEU A 70 -12.14 -7.91 12.12
C LEU A 70 -13.51 -7.69 12.72
N LEU A 71 -14.34 -8.72 12.52
CA LEU A 71 -15.57 -9.00 13.23
C LEU A 71 -15.46 -8.49 14.68
N PHE A 72 -16.21 -7.42 15.03
CA PHE A 72 -16.33 -6.90 16.40
C PHE A 72 -15.04 -6.95 17.23
N SER A 73 -13.97 -6.32 16.76
CA SER A 73 -12.78 -6.15 17.59
C SER A 73 -12.63 -4.69 18.01
N THR A 74 -12.75 -4.44 19.30
CA THR A 74 -12.37 -3.19 19.98
C THR A 74 -10.84 -3.01 20.04
N ASP A 75 -10.09 -3.89 19.37
CA ASP A 75 -8.63 -3.89 19.37
C ASP A 75 -8.06 -2.98 18.28
N TYR A 76 -7.82 -1.72 18.67
CA TYR A 76 -7.10 -0.74 17.85
C TYR A 76 -5.60 -1.01 17.76
N SER A 77 -5.06 -2.06 18.43
CA SER A 77 -3.63 -2.37 18.38
C SER A 77 -3.16 -2.67 16.95
N GLY A 78 -4.05 -3.05 16.03
CA GLY A 78 -3.73 -3.26 14.62
C GLY A 78 -3.38 -1.99 13.85
N ILE A 79 -3.81 -0.82 14.31
CA ILE A 79 -3.62 0.46 13.59
C ILE A 79 -2.22 1.00 13.90
N PRO A 80 -1.36 1.21 12.88
CA PRO A 80 -0.06 1.81 13.09
C PRO A 80 -0.20 3.31 13.39
N HIS A 81 0.75 3.88 14.12
CA HIS A 81 0.81 5.32 14.35
C HIS A 81 1.22 6.08 13.07
N SER A 82 0.78 7.34 12.96
CA SER A 82 1.18 8.28 11.90
C SER A 82 2.70 8.31 11.64
N SER A 83 3.51 8.35 12.70
CA SER A 83 4.98 8.34 12.58
C SER A 83 5.51 7.05 11.93
N ALA A 84 4.94 5.88 12.27
CA ALA A 84 5.33 4.62 11.68
C ALA A 84 4.99 4.56 10.18
N MET A 85 3.84 5.11 9.78
CA MET A 85 3.44 5.22 8.37
C MET A 85 4.37 6.16 7.59
N ILE A 86 4.69 7.33 8.13
CA ILE A 86 5.63 8.28 7.51
C ILE A 86 7.00 7.62 7.32
N GLN A 87 7.52 6.94 8.35
CA GLN A 87 8.78 6.22 8.27
C GLN A 87 8.74 5.06 7.27
N ALA A 88 7.59 4.37 7.13
CA ALA A 88 7.44 3.30 6.14
C ALA A 88 7.43 3.88 4.72
N ARG A 89 6.67 4.95 4.48
CA ARG A 89 6.66 5.68 3.19
C ARG A 89 8.05 6.16 2.80
N GLN A 90 8.83 6.68 3.75
CA GLN A 90 10.19 7.17 3.48
C GLN A 90 11.16 6.11 2.96
N LYS A 91 10.87 4.82 3.15
CA LYS A 91 11.67 3.69 2.65
C LYS A 91 11.43 3.40 1.17
N LEU A 92 10.31 3.84 0.61
CA LEU A 92 10.04 3.73 -0.82
C LEU A 92 11.04 4.59 -1.59
N SER A 93 11.52 4.08 -2.71
CA SER A 93 12.24 4.87 -3.70
C SER A 93 11.25 5.68 -4.54
N ASP A 94 11.77 6.71 -5.22
CA ASP A 94 10.94 7.55 -6.10
C ASP A 94 10.41 6.78 -7.33
N SER A 95 10.98 5.61 -7.63
CA SER A 95 10.54 4.74 -8.74
C SER A 95 9.27 3.94 -8.43
N ALA A 96 8.91 3.74 -7.15
CA ALA A 96 7.87 2.77 -6.76
C ALA A 96 6.49 3.10 -7.35
N MET A 97 6.08 4.36 -7.25
CA MET A 97 4.76 4.80 -7.72
C MET A 97 4.71 4.96 -9.25
N PRO A 98 5.73 5.54 -9.92
CA PRO A 98 5.82 5.49 -11.39
C PRO A 98 5.77 4.07 -11.94
N ALA A 99 6.53 3.12 -11.40
CA ALA A 99 6.54 1.73 -11.86
C ALA A 99 5.16 1.08 -11.71
N LEU A 100 4.45 1.35 -10.62
CA LEU A 100 3.07 0.87 -10.43
C LEU A 100 2.14 1.39 -11.52
N PHE A 101 2.16 2.71 -11.76
CA PHE A 101 1.26 3.32 -12.73
C PHE A 101 1.60 2.93 -14.17
N HIS A 102 2.89 2.82 -14.52
CA HIS A 102 3.29 2.28 -15.81
C HIS A 102 2.76 0.86 -15.99
N SER A 103 2.99 -0.05 -15.03
CA SER A 103 2.47 -1.42 -15.09
C SER A 103 0.94 -1.48 -15.14
N PHE A 104 0.24 -0.51 -14.55
CA PHE A 104 -1.22 -0.43 -14.59
C PHE A 104 -1.75 0.07 -15.94
N THR A 105 -1.04 1.00 -16.59
CA THR A 105 -1.44 1.60 -17.87
C THR A 105 -0.90 0.85 -19.10
N GLU A 106 0.17 0.08 -18.95
CA GLU A 106 0.70 -0.81 -19.99
C GLU A 106 -0.27 -1.99 -20.16
N THR A 107 -1.32 -1.78 -20.96
CA THR A 107 -2.17 -2.77 -21.64
C THR A 107 -3.31 -2.07 -22.39
#